data_AF-A0A7W6U0I2-F1
#
_entry.id   AF-A0A7W6U0I2-F1
#
_cell.length_a   1.000
_cell.length_b   1.000
_cell.length_c   1.000
_cell.angle_alpha   90.00
_cell.angle_beta   90.00
_cell.angle_gamma   90.00
#
_symmetry.space_group_name_H-M   'P 1'
#
loop_
_entity.id
_entity.type
_entity.pdbx_description
1 polymer ?
#
loop_
_entity_poly.entity_id
_entity_poly.type
_entity_poly.pdbx_seq_one_letter_code
_entity_poly.pdbx_strand_id
1 'polypeptide(L)'
;MLKSISSILDADIRFRNLADPSGIRSMTIADLHMMIEPIQLSNAVPEEIRREFDTARNAFVYAWFVYEFATLAELAGYTALELALRRRVDPAPPNTSRSPGLSRLLQMAIEKGYLERADFEVPSPSGTSATACQLDFIPMLRNHVAHGNVHLLPQGALESLRLCQAVIDRLYPPQP
;
A
#
# COMPACT_ATOMS: atom_id res chain seq x y z
N MET A 1 20.58 9.81 0.92
CA MET A 1 21.30 11.04 1.32
C MET A 1 20.38 12.23 1.11
N LEU A 2 20.41 13.23 1.98
CA LEU A 2 19.63 14.45 1.78
C LEU A 2 20.14 15.18 0.52
N LYS A 3 19.25 15.50 -0.40
CA LYS A 3 19.59 16.18 -1.67
C LYS A 3 19.90 17.65 -1.41
N SER A 4 20.80 18.22 -2.21
CA SER A 4 21.04 19.66 -2.19
C SER A 4 19.85 20.41 -2.77
N ILE A 5 19.69 21.68 -2.41
CA ILE A 5 18.65 22.55 -2.97
C ILE A 5 18.70 22.60 -4.51
N SER A 6 19.92 22.56 -5.08
CA SER A 6 20.14 22.62 -6.52
C SER A 6 19.75 21.34 -7.28
N SER A 7 19.62 20.21 -6.58
CA SER A 7 19.34 18.89 -7.19
C SER A 7 18.05 18.25 -6.70
N ILE A 8 17.29 18.93 -5.83
CA ILE A 8 16.12 18.36 -5.16
C ILE A 8 15.06 17.87 -6.16
N LEU A 9 14.92 18.54 -7.30
CA LEU A 9 14.01 18.20 -8.40
C LEU A 9 14.62 17.27 -9.47
N ASP A 10 15.87 16.86 -9.33
CA ASP A 10 16.46 15.88 -10.25
C ASP A 10 15.92 14.48 -9.95
N ALA A 11 15.79 13.63 -10.96
CA ALA A 11 15.40 12.24 -10.71
C ALA A 11 16.47 11.48 -9.91
N ASP A 12 16.04 10.60 -9.02
CA ASP A 12 16.96 9.67 -8.34
C ASP A 12 17.71 8.84 -9.40
N ILE A 13 19.00 8.56 -9.15
CA ILE A 13 19.83 7.80 -10.08
C ILE A 13 19.26 6.41 -10.38
N ARG A 14 18.53 5.82 -9.43
CA ARG A 14 17.86 4.53 -9.59
C ARG A 14 16.70 4.57 -10.58
N PHE A 15 16.09 5.73 -10.81
CA PHE A 15 15.08 5.92 -11.85
C PHE A 15 15.66 6.33 -13.20
N ARG A 16 16.78 7.07 -13.21
CA ARG A 16 17.40 7.58 -14.46
C ARG A 16 17.74 6.50 -15.48
N ASN A 17 18.05 5.29 -15.00
CA ASN A 17 18.45 4.17 -15.86
C ASN A 17 17.29 3.22 -16.17
N LEU A 18 16.07 3.50 -15.71
CA LEU A 18 14.90 2.69 -16.00
C LEU A 18 14.27 3.12 -17.31
N ALA A 19 13.92 2.13 -18.13
CA ALA A 19 13.04 2.34 -19.25
C ALA A 19 11.60 2.45 -18.74
N ASP A 20 10.75 3.12 -19.51
CA ASP A 20 9.32 3.14 -19.30
C ASP A 20 8.73 1.71 -19.42
N PRO A 21 7.46 1.48 -19.05
CA PRO A 21 6.86 0.16 -19.11
C PRO A 21 6.91 -0.51 -20.49
N SER A 22 7.01 0.27 -21.58
CA SER A 22 7.17 -0.27 -22.93
C SER A 22 8.62 -0.65 -23.30
N GLY A 23 9.61 -0.17 -22.53
CA GLY A 23 11.03 -0.42 -22.78
C GLY A 23 11.65 0.49 -23.85
N ILE A 24 10.93 1.50 -24.34
CA ILE A 24 11.27 2.25 -25.55
C ILE A 24 11.94 3.59 -25.22
N ARG A 25 11.57 4.22 -24.10
CA ARG A 25 12.13 5.51 -23.66
C ARG A 25 12.52 5.49 -22.20
N SER A 26 13.31 6.48 -21.77
CA SER A 26 13.55 6.70 -20.34
C SER A 26 12.23 6.97 -19.61
N MET A 27 12.15 6.43 -18.39
CA MET A 27 11.05 6.68 -17.48
C MET A 27 11.01 8.15 -17.04
N THR A 28 9.85 8.62 -16.64
CA THR A 28 9.57 9.99 -16.19
C THR A 28 8.68 9.95 -14.95
N ILE A 29 8.57 11.07 -14.24
CA ILE A 29 7.61 11.19 -13.12
C ILE A 29 6.15 10.93 -13.56
N ALA A 30 5.81 11.27 -14.82
CA ALA A 30 4.49 11.01 -15.37
C ALA A 30 4.20 9.50 -15.44
N ASP A 31 5.22 8.65 -15.63
CA ASP A 31 5.05 7.20 -15.62
C ASP A 31 4.66 6.67 -14.23
N LEU A 32 5.31 7.17 -13.16
CA LEU A 32 4.92 6.80 -11.79
C LEU A 32 3.49 7.26 -11.50
N HIS A 33 3.14 8.49 -11.92
CA HIS A 33 1.78 8.99 -11.78
C HIS A 33 0.78 8.09 -12.50
N MET A 34 1.02 7.74 -13.76
CA MET A 34 0.15 6.84 -14.53
C MET A 34 0.02 5.45 -13.89
N MET A 35 1.08 4.94 -13.27
CA MET A 35 1.05 3.64 -12.58
C MET A 35 0.17 3.66 -11.33
N ILE A 36 0.20 4.75 -10.55
CA ILE A 36 -0.54 4.85 -9.27
C ILE A 36 -1.95 5.43 -9.44
N GLU A 37 -2.20 6.18 -10.51
CA GLU A 37 -3.50 6.80 -10.78
C GLU A 37 -4.69 5.83 -10.65
N PRO A 38 -4.67 4.62 -11.25
CA PRO A 38 -5.80 3.69 -11.13
C PRO A 38 -5.96 3.08 -9.73
N ILE A 39 -4.96 3.17 -8.86
CA ILE A 39 -5.00 2.65 -7.49
C ILE A 39 -5.53 3.75 -6.58
N GLN A 40 -6.85 3.94 -6.60
CA GLN A 40 -7.57 4.92 -5.81
C GLN A 40 -8.74 4.26 -5.06
N LEU A 41 -9.07 4.78 -3.89
CA LEU A 41 -10.19 4.28 -3.09
C LEU A 41 -11.53 4.78 -3.65
N SER A 42 -12.55 3.93 -3.58
CA SER A 42 -13.91 4.28 -4.01
C SER A 42 -14.54 5.36 -3.14
N ASN A 43 -15.55 6.05 -3.67
CA ASN A 43 -16.30 7.08 -2.93
C ASN A 43 -17.11 6.54 -1.74
N ALA A 44 -17.26 5.22 -1.63
CA ALA A 44 -17.90 4.56 -0.49
C ALA A 44 -17.00 4.59 0.77
N VAL A 45 -15.68 4.76 0.59
CA VAL A 45 -14.72 4.86 1.68
C VAL A 45 -14.76 6.27 2.32
N PRO A 46 -14.79 6.37 3.66
CA PRO A 46 -14.77 7.66 4.36
C PRO A 46 -13.62 8.59 3.91
N GLU A 47 -13.92 9.89 3.77
CA GLU A 47 -12.98 10.89 3.24
C GLU A 47 -11.62 10.91 3.95
N GLU A 48 -11.61 10.80 5.27
CA GLU A 48 -10.36 10.78 6.05
C GLU A 48 -9.44 9.61 5.65
N ILE A 49 -9.98 8.42 5.39
CA ILE A 49 -9.21 7.25 4.95
C ILE A 49 -8.71 7.48 3.52
N ARG A 50 -9.53 8.09 2.65
CA ARG A 50 -9.13 8.46 1.29
C ARG A 50 -7.96 9.44 1.29
N ARG A 51 -7.98 10.44 2.17
CA ARG A 51 -6.89 11.42 2.31
C ARG A 51 -5.59 10.80 2.82
N GLU A 52 -5.67 9.88 3.78
CA GLU A 52 -4.48 9.13 4.25
C GLU A 52 -3.92 8.25 3.13
N PHE A 53 -4.79 7.59 2.35
CA PHE A 53 -4.35 6.78 1.22
C PHE A 53 -3.76 7.62 0.07
N ASP A 54 -4.32 8.80 -0.21
CA ASP A 54 -3.75 9.73 -1.19
C ASP A 54 -2.37 10.24 -0.76
N THR A 55 -2.09 10.34 0.53
CA THR A 55 -0.74 10.64 1.03
C THR A 55 0.26 9.54 0.62
N ALA A 56 -0.16 8.28 0.68
CA ALA A 56 0.62 7.15 0.19
C ALA A 56 0.85 7.21 -1.34
N ARG A 57 -0.21 7.50 -2.10
CA ARG A 57 -0.13 7.65 -3.58
C ARG A 57 0.82 8.79 -3.98
N ASN A 58 0.73 9.93 -3.28
CA ASN A 58 1.64 11.05 -3.49
C ASN A 58 3.08 10.64 -3.17
N ALA A 59 3.34 10.03 -2.01
CA ALA A 59 4.68 9.57 -1.65
C ALA A 59 5.27 8.63 -2.72
N PHE A 60 4.45 7.79 -3.35
CA PHE A 60 4.88 6.93 -4.46
C PHE A 60 5.34 7.75 -5.67
N VAL A 61 4.59 8.76 -6.10
CA VAL A 61 5.00 9.65 -7.22
C VAL A 61 6.29 10.41 -6.87
N TYR A 62 6.38 10.93 -5.65
CA TYR A 62 7.56 11.66 -5.17
C TYR A 62 8.78 10.75 -4.97
N ALA A 63 8.61 9.42 -5.00
CA ALA A 63 9.72 8.49 -5.06
C ALA A 63 10.63 8.77 -6.26
N TRP A 64 10.09 9.33 -7.35
CA TRP A 64 10.86 9.82 -8.49
C TRP A 64 12.10 10.65 -8.09
N PHE A 65 11.94 11.53 -7.10
CA PHE A 65 13.00 12.39 -6.61
C PHE A 65 13.82 11.76 -5.48
N VAL A 66 13.20 10.92 -4.65
CA VAL A 66 13.80 10.25 -3.49
C VAL A 66 13.28 8.81 -3.44
N TYR A 67 14.05 7.85 -3.98
CA TYR A 67 13.59 6.47 -4.16
C TYR A 67 13.06 5.81 -2.88
N GLU A 68 13.63 6.15 -1.72
CA GLU A 68 13.20 5.66 -0.41
C GLU A 68 11.74 6.03 -0.08
N PHE A 69 11.16 7.02 -0.76
CA PHE A 69 9.75 7.35 -0.59
C PHE A 69 8.82 6.26 -1.13
N ALA A 70 9.29 5.32 -1.96
CA ALA A 70 8.52 4.13 -2.30
C ALA A 70 8.17 3.30 -1.04
N THR A 71 9.12 3.18 -0.11
CA THR A 71 8.92 2.51 1.18
C THR A 71 8.01 3.30 2.10
N LEU A 72 8.12 4.64 2.09
CA LEU A 72 7.21 5.50 2.83
C LEU A 72 5.78 5.42 2.28
N ALA A 73 5.63 5.31 0.96
CA ALA A 73 4.34 5.10 0.32
C ALA A 73 3.71 3.78 0.77
N GLU A 74 4.48 2.70 0.75
CA GLU A 74 4.02 1.39 1.23
C GLU A 74 3.60 1.44 2.71
N LEU A 75 4.41 2.04 3.57
CA LEU A 75 4.07 2.21 5.00
C LEU A 75 2.81 3.05 5.20
N ALA A 76 2.67 4.15 4.45
CA ALA A 76 1.49 5.00 4.49
C ALA A 76 0.23 4.25 4.02
N GLY A 77 0.36 3.39 2.99
CA GLY A 77 -0.71 2.50 2.54
C GLY A 77 -1.20 1.56 3.65
N TYR A 78 -0.27 0.90 4.34
CA TYR A 78 -0.62 0.04 5.48
C TYR A 78 -1.20 0.83 6.67
N THR A 79 -0.76 2.06 6.87
CA THR A 79 -1.30 2.95 7.91
C THR A 79 -2.76 3.32 7.59
N ALA A 80 -3.07 3.65 6.34
CA ALA A 80 -4.44 3.90 5.88
C ALA A 80 -5.32 2.65 5.99
N LEU A 81 -4.79 1.45 5.67
CA LEU A 81 -5.50 0.19 5.88
C LEU A 81 -5.79 -0.08 7.36
N GLU A 82 -4.82 0.15 8.25
CA GLU A 82 -5.02 -0.05 9.68
C GLU A 82 -6.06 0.93 10.25
N LEU A 83 -6.06 2.20 9.80
CA LEU A 83 -7.09 3.17 10.12
C LEU A 83 -8.48 2.71 9.67
N ALA A 84 -8.59 2.23 8.42
CA ALA A 84 -9.83 1.72 7.85
C ALA A 84 -10.38 0.53 8.65
N LEU A 85 -9.51 -0.44 8.97
CA LEU A 85 -9.89 -1.59 9.78
C LEU A 85 -10.35 -1.17 11.18
N ARG A 86 -9.59 -0.32 11.88
CA ARG A 86 -9.97 0.18 13.22
C ARG A 86 -11.35 0.82 13.19
N ARG A 87 -11.58 1.76 12.26
CA ARG A 87 -12.87 2.44 12.13
C ARG A 87 -14.02 1.46 11.87
N ARG A 88 -13.77 0.36 11.14
CA ARG A 88 -14.80 -0.62 10.77
C ARG A 88 -15.06 -1.68 11.85
N VAL A 89 -14.02 -2.20 12.50
CA VAL A 89 -14.15 -3.37 13.39
C VAL A 89 -13.87 -3.09 14.85
N ASP A 90 -13.18 -2.00 15.19
CA ASP A 90 -12.81 -1.62 16.55
C ASP A 90 -12.81 -0.09 16.73
N PRO A 91 -14.00 0.55 16.84
CA PRO A 91 -14.13 2.00 16.93
C PRO A 91 -13.68 2.57 18.28
N ALA A 92 -13.10 1.75 19.16
CA ALA A 92 -12.56 2.20 20.43
C ALA A 92 -11.40 3.21 20.21
N PRO A 93 -11.12 4.10 21.19
CA PRO A 93 -10.06 5.08 21.06
C PRO A 93 -8.70 4.43 20.72
N PRO A 94 -8.00 4.90 19.67
CA PRO A 94 -6.70 4.36 19.30
C PRO A 94 -5.64 4.66 20.36
N ASN A 95 -4.50 3.94 20.31
CA ASN A 95 -3.32 4.14 21.16
C ASN A 95 -3.49 3.81 22.65
N THR A 96 -4.39 2.88 22.97
CA THR A 96 -4.35 2.22 24.29
C THR A 96 -3.46 0.99 24.20
N SER A 97 -2.86 0.57 25.33
CA SER A 97 -2.12 -0.71 25.39
C SER A 97 -2.95 -1.94 25.05
N ARG A 98 -4.28 -1.78 24.95
CA ARG A 98 -5.25 -2.81 24.57
C ARG A 98 -5.69 -2.74 23.11
N SER A 99 -5.23 -1.73 22.36
CA SER A 99 -5.58 -1.62 20.94
C SER A 99 -5.04 -2.84 20.17
N PRO A 100 -5.89 -3.56 19.42
CA PRO A 100 -5.46 -4.69 18.62
C PRO A 100 -4.46 -4.26 17.55
N GLY A 101 -3.46 -5.10 17.30
CA GLY A 101 -2.56 -4.94 16.16
C GLY A 101 -3.22 -5.33 14.83
N LEU A 102 -2.54 -5.04 13.72
CA LEU A 102 -3.03 -5.26 12.35
C LEU A 102 -3.54 -6.70 12.10
N SER A 103 -2.81 -7.73 12.55
CA SER A 103 -3.25 -9.13 12.39
C SER A 103 -4.59 -9.40 13.07
N ARG A 104 -4.81 -8.85 14.27
CA ARG A 104 -6.07 -9.04 14.99
C ARG A 104 -7.20 -8.27 14.34
N LEU A 105 -6.94 -7.07 13.84
CA LEU A 105 -7.91 -6.27 13.10
C LEU A 105 -8.40 -6.97 11.82
N LEU A 106 -7.48 -7.55 11.03
CA LEU A 106 -7.83 -8.35 9.84
C LEU A 106 -8.68 -9.56 10.22
N GLN A 107 -8.28 -10.28 11.27
CA GLN A 107 -9.04 -11.43 11.76
C GLN A 107 -10.45 -11.04 12.22
N MET A 108 -10.60 -9.91 12.92
CA MET A 108 -11.91 -9.39 13.31
C MET A 108 -12.77 -8.99 12.11
N ALA A 109 -12.17 -8.47 11.04
CA ALA A 109 -12.90 -8.14 9.81
C ALA A 109 -13.45 -9.38 9.10
N ILE A 110 -12.68 -10.48 9.11
CA ILE A 110 -13.13 -11.79 8.61
C ILE A 110 -14.23 -12.36 9.50
N GLU A 111 -14.04 -12.37 10.83
CA GLU A 111 -15.03 -12.86 11.81
C GLU A 111 -16.37 -12.14 11.71
N LYS A 112 -16.36 -10.84 11.40
CA LYS A 112 -17.55 -10.01 11.22
C LYS A 112 -18.14 -10.05 9.81
N GLY A 113 -17.53 -10.80 8.89
CA GLY A 113 -18.00 -10.94 7.51
C GLY A 113 -17.79 -9.70 6.63
N TYR A 114 -16.90 -8.78 7.02
CA TYR A 114 -16.53 -7.64 6.16
C TYR A 114 -15.51 -8.03 5.10
N LEU A 115 -14.72 -9.08 5.34
CA LEU A 115 -13.76 -9.64 4.40
C LEU A 115 -14.00 -11.15 4.27
N GLU A 116 -13.89 -11.66 3.05
CA GLU A 116 -13.93 -13.09 2.77
C GLU A 116 -12.56 -13.53 2.26
N ARG A 117 -11.99 -14.59 2.83
CA ARG A 117 -10.63 -15.04 2.47
C ARG A 117 -10.52 -15.44 0.99
N ALA A 118 -11.60 -15.99 0.44
CA ALA A 118 -11.70 -16.41 -0.97
C ALA A 118 -11.46 -15.26 -1.96
N ASP A 119 -11.81 -14.02 -1.61
CA ASP A 119 -11.59 -12.85 -2.47
C ASP A 119 -10.10 -12.48 -2.62
N PHE A 120 -9.24 -13.03 -1.75
CA PHE A 120 -7.82 -12.73 -1.67
C PHE A 120 -6.96 -13.98 -1.85
N GLU A 121 -7.52 -15.07 -2.37
CA GLU A 121 -6.76 -16.27 -2.70
C GLU A 121 -5.99 -16.09 -4.02
N VAL A 122 -4.69 -16.37 -3.96
CA VAL A 122 -3.79 -16.36 -5.11
C VAL A 122 -3.08 -17.71 -5.23
N PRO A 123 -2.62 -18.12 -6.43
CA PRO A 123 -1.81 -19.31 -6.59
C PRO A 123 -0.57 -19.26 -5.70
N SER A 124 -0.28 -20.35 -4.97
CA SER A 124 0.89 -20.39 -4.11
C SER A 124 2.18 -20.25 -4.92
N PRO A 125 3.15 -19.43 -4.47
CA PRO A 125 4.47 -19.34 -5.09
C PRO A 125 5.25 -20.66 -5.10
N SER A 126 4.87 -21.61 -4.23
CA SER A 126 5.53 -22.91 -4.08
C SER A 126 5.20 -23.93 -5.18
N GLY A 127 4.39 -23.57 -6.19
CA GLY A 127 4.14 -24.41 -7.38
C GLY A 127 3.30 -25.67 -7.14
N THR A 128 2.80 -25.87 -5.92
CA THR A 128 1.75 -26.86 -5.64
C THR A 128 0.38 -26.25 -5.97
N SER A 129 -0.65 -27.05 -6.27
CA SER A 129 -2.05 -26.58 -6.45
C SER A 129 -2.67 -25.95 -5.19
N ALA A 130 -1.87 -25.53 -4.23
CA ALA A 130 -2.28 -24.82 -3.03
C ALA A 130 -2.54 -23.34 -3.36
N THR A 131 -3.58 -22.77 -2.77
CA THR A 131 -3.83 -21.34 -2.75
C THR A 131 -3.23 -20.71 -1.49
N ALA A 132 -2.84 -19.45 -1.57
CA ALA A 132 -2.39 -18.65 -0.45
C ALA A 132 -3.29 -17.41 -0.33
N CYS A 133 -3.61 -16.98 0.89
CA CYS A 133 -4.45 -15.79 1.10
C CYS A 133 -3.57 -14.56 1.30
N GLN A 134 -3.74 -13.54 0.45
CA GLN A 134 -2.93 -12.31 0.52
C GLN A 134 -3.04 -11.59 1.88
N LEU A 135 -4.18 -11.73 2.56
CA LEU A 135 -4.41 -11.14 3.89
C LEU A 135 -3.40 -11.61 4.95
N ASP A 136 -2.92 -12.85 4.84
CA ASP A 136 -2.00 -13.43 5.83
C ASP A 136 -0.60 -12.82 5.75
N PHE A 137 -0.22 -12.29 4.59
CA PHE A 137 1.09 -11.67 4.37
C PHE A 137 1.12 -10.19 4.78
N ILE A 138 -0.02 -9.51 4.85
CA ILE A 138 -0.10 -8.08 5.16
C ILE A 138 0.64 -7.72 6.46
N PRO A 139 0.43 -8.41 7.60
CA PRO A 139 1.16 -8.07 8.83
C PRO A 139 2.68 -8.24 8.71
N MET A 140 3.12 -9.28 7.99
CA MET A 140 4.54 -9.53 7.75
C MET A 140 5.16 -8.43 6.89
N LEU A 141 4.52 -8.09 5.76
CA LEU A 141 4.97 -7.04 4.85
C LEU A 141 5.02 -5.67 5.55
N ARG A 142 3.95 -5.33 6.28
CA ARG A 142 3.89 -4.09 7.07
C ARG A 142 5.00 -4.01 8.11
N ASN A 143 5.29 -5.10 8.82
CA ASN A 143 6.39 -5.13 9.80
C ASN A 143 7.75 -5.03 9.13
N HIS A 144 7.95 -5.71 7.99
CA HIS A 144 9.19 -5.64 7.21
C HIS A 144 9.51 -4.18 6.81
N VAL A 145 8.51 -3.44 6.33
CA VAL A 145 8.65 -2.02 6.00
C VAL A 145 8.92 -1.17 7.24
N ALA A 146 8.19 -1.40 8.34
CA ALA A 146 8.33 -0.63 9.58
C ALA A 146 9.68 -0.82 10.28
N HIS A 147 10.33 -1.98 10.14
CA HIS A 147 11.65 -2.25 10.69
C HIS A 147 12.81 -1.77 9.80
N GLY A 148 12.48 -1.18 8.65
CA GLY A 148 13.44 -0.69 7.67
C GLY A 148 13.87 -1.79 6.70
N ASN A 149 13.92 -1.44 5.42
CA ASN A 149 14.36 -2.33 4.36
C ASN A 149 15.42 -1.63 3.49
N VAL A 150 16.55 -2.30 3.27
CA VAL A 150 17.63 -1.82 2.37
C VAL A 150 17.46 -2.30 0.93
N HIS A 151 16.62 -3.32 0.71
CA HIS A 151 16.28 -3.87 -0.60
C HIS A 151 14.94 -3.33 -1.07
N LEU A 152 15.00 -2.14 -1.65
CA LEU A 152 13.84 -1.38 -2.08
C LEU A 152 13.50 -1.68 -3.54
N LEU A 153 12.25 -2.06 -3.79
CA LEU A 153 11.72 -2.26 -5.14
C LEU A 153 10.40 -1.47 -5.27
N PRO A 154 10.34 -0.41 -6.09
CA PRO A 154 9.13 0.37 -6.32
C PRO A 154 7.95 -0.46 -6.83
N GLN A 155 8.21 -1.57 -7.53
CA GLN A 155 7.17 -2.50 -7.95
C GLN A 155 6.49 -3.17 -6.75
N GLY A 156 7.23 -3.51 -5.69
CA GLY A 156 6.66 -4.02 -4.45
C GLY A 156 5.75 -3.01 -3.77
N ALA A 157 6.14 -1.73 -3.73
CA ALA A 157 5.31 -0.66 -3.17
C ALA A 157 3.97 -0.52 -3.93
N LEU A 158 3.99 -0.61 -5.26
CA LEU A 158 2.77 -0.54 -6.07
C LEU A 158 1.81 -1.71 -5.80
N GLU A 159 2.36 -2.92 -5.66
CA GLU A 159 1.57 -4.13 -5.34
C GLU A 159 0.97 -4.06 -3.93
N SER A 160 1.74 -3.60 -2.95
CA SER A 160 1.27 -3.38 -1.59
C SER A 160 0.15 -2.33 -1.53
N LEU A 161 0.28 -1.22 -2.28
CA LEU A 161 -0.79 -0.22 -2.37
C LEU A 161 -2.04 -0.77 -3.05
N ARG A 162 -1.90 -1.57 -4.10
CA ARG A 162 -3.04 -2.25 -4.75
C ARG A 162 -3.76 -3.19 -3.80
N LEU A 163 -3.01 -3.99 -3.03
CA LEU A 163 -3.59 -4.88 -2.02
C LEU A 163 -4.32 -4.07 -0.93
N CYS A 164 -3.71 -2.99 -0.43
CA CYS A 164 -4.36 -2.11 0.53
C CYS A 164 -5.66 -1.52 -0.03
N GLN A 165 -5.65 -1.04 -1.27
CA GLN A 165 -6.85 -0.52 -1.95
C GLN A 165 -7.95 -1.57 -2.03
N ALA A 166 -7.64 -2.78 -2.52
CA ALA A 166 -8.61 -3.87 -2.63
C ALA A 166 -9.23 -4.25 -1.27
N VAL A 167 -8.43 -4.34 -0.21
CA VAL A 167 -8.92 -4.64 1.14
C VAL A 167 -9.80 -3.50 1.67
N ILE A 168 -9.37 -2.25 1.53
CA ILE A 168 -10.12 -1.08 2.02
C ILE A 168 -11.46 -0.97 1.29
N ASP A 169 -11.50 -1.09 -0.04
CA ASP A 169 -12.75 -1.03 -0.80
C ASP A 169 -13.70 -2.18 -0.40
N ARG A 170 -13.17 -3.37 -0.11
CA ARG A 170 -14.01 -4.50 0.36
C ARG A 170 -14.61 -4.24 1.75
N LEU A 171 -13.93 -3.50 2.63
CA LEU A 171 -14.46 -3.09 3.95
C LEU A 171 -15.63 -2.08 3.84
N TYR A 172 -15.67 -1.32 2.73
CA TYR A 172 -16.66 -0.27 2.46
C TYR A 172 -17.31 -0.47 1.08
N PRO A 173 -18.11 -1.54 0.90
CA PRO A 173 -18.76 -1.76 -0.38
C PRO A 173 -19.72 -0.60 -0.70
N PRO A 174 -19.88 -0.22 -1.99
CA PRO A 174 -20.84 0.79 -2.39
C PRO A 174 -22.25 0.39 -1.95
N GLN A 175 -23.03 1.37 -1.46
CA GLN A 175 -24.43 1.12 -1.16
C GLN A 175 -25.21 0.93 -2.47
N PRO A 176 -26.18 -0.01 -2.49
CA PRO A 176 -27.02 -0.28 -3.65
C PRO A 176 -27.91 0.90 -4.04
#